data_AF-A0A3A5MBU7-F1
#
_entry.id   AF-A0A3A5MBU7-F1
#
_cell.length_a   1.000
_cell.length_b   1.000
_cell.length_c   1.000
_cell.angle_alpha   90.00
_cell.angle_beta   90.00
_cell.angle_gamma   90.00
#
_symmetry.space_group_name_H-M   'P 1'
#
loop_
_entity.id
_entity.type
_entity.pdbx_description
1 polymer ?
#
loop_
_entity_poly.entity_id
_entity_poly.type
_entity_poly.pdbx_seq_one_letter_code
_entity_poly.pdbx_strand_id
1 'polypeptide(L)'
;MEWARPHERDAVSPRGSAILSLSLGFVVSVLAGSGFLLTLVRDDLHFQCSFLQMGSDDPGSFYCADGIGYIGVGAATYGVYGVILLIALAVATADPQRAGTQSRLMAGISILPIAMFSWSNWYATSPRPLDQAPGVNYWVQPLLAVTVVLATAVIVILTAGLLSRPRFRTAGYIAAMLLFVVGVFIQPGSLSAVAVSCGALVAAVSLDRRVPNEVESPAVPSARENR
;
A
#
# COMPACT_ATOMS: atom_id res chain seq x y z
N MET A 1 -13.22 43.42 27.68
CA MET A 1 -12.02 42.62 27.34
C MET A 1 -12.49 41.35 26.69
N GLU A 2 -12.57 41.40 25.37
CA GLU A 2 -13.06 40.35 24.49
C GLU A 2 -11.88 39.39 24.24
N TRP A 3 -11.98 38.18 24.80
CA TRP A 3 -10.97 37.16 24.58
C TRP A 3 -11.06 36.69 23.13
N ALA A 4 -10.15 37.19 22.30
CA ALA A 4 -9.91 36.69 20.96
C ALA A 4 -9.68 35.17 21.05
N ARG A 5 -10.62 34.39 20.53
CA ARG A 5 -10.48 32.93 20.42
C ARG A 5 -9.26 32.65 19.54
N PRO A 6 -8.33 31.80 19.98
CA PRO A 6 -7.16 31.47 19.20
C PRO A 6 -7.59 30.81 17.88
N HIS A 7 -7.06 31.36 16.78
CA HIS A 7 -7.09 30.87 15.41
C HIS A 7 -7.56 29.42 15.26
N GLU A 8 -8.76 29.31 14.71
CA GLU A 8 -9.29 28.18 13.94
C GLU A 8 -8.28 27.87 12.81
N ARG A 9 -7.19 27.18 13.15
CA ARG A 9 -6.23 26.66 12.16
C ARG A 9 -6.95 25.56 11.41
N ASP A 10 -7.43 25.89 10.21
CA ASP A 10 -7.74 25.00 9.08
C ASP A 10 -7.77 23.52 9.46
N ALA A 11 -8.83 23.09 10.15
CA ALA A 11 -9.01 21.69 10.47
C ALA A 11 -9.32 20.95 9.16
N VAL A 12 -8.27 20.44 8.50
CA VAL A 12 -8.39 19.70 7.25
C VAL A 12 -9.40 18.59 7.46
N SER A 13 -10.48 18.62 6.67
CA SER A 13 -11.53 17.60 6.69
C SER A 13 -10.90 16.20 6.61
N PRO A 14 -11.32 15.23 7.44
CA PRO A 14 -10.76 13.87 7.40
C PRO A 14 -10.86 13.21 6.02
N ARG A 15 -11.88 13.59 5.24
CA ARG A 15 -12.05 13.20 3.82
C ARG A 15 -10.97 13.81 2.95
N GLY A 16 -10.74 15.12 3.09
CA GLY A 16 -9.68 15.83 2.36
C GLY A 16 -8.30 15.24 2.67
N SER A 17 -8.02 14.94 3.94
CA SER A 17 -6.78 14.27 4.35
C SER A 17 -6.64 12.87 3.74
N ALA A 18 -7.71 12.07 3.72
CA ALA A 18 -7.70 10.73 3.13
C ALA A 18 -7.48 10.77 1.60
N ILE A 19 -8.16 11.67 0.90
CA ILE A 19 -7.97 11.87 -0.55
C ILE A 19 -6.53 12.31 -0.82
N LEU A 20 -6.03 13.29 -0.07
CA LEU A 20 -4.65 13.78 -0.21
C LEU A 20 -3.63 12.66 0.00
N SER A 21 -3.79 11.82 1.03
CA SER A 21 -2.84 10.73 1.31
C SER A 21 -2.88 9.65 0.23
N LEU A 22 -4.06 9.32 -0.30
CA LEU A 22 -4.21 8.39 -1.43
C LEU A 22 -3.51 8.93 -2.69
N SER A 23 -3.78 10.18 -3.05
CA SER A 23 -3.15 10.84 -4.19
C SER A 23 -1.63 10.94 -4.04
N LEU A 24 -1.15 11.33 -2.85
CA LEU A 24 0.28 11.44 -2.58
C LEU A 24 0.96 10.07 -2.64
N GLY A 25 0.36 9.03 -2.04
CA GLY A 25 0.89 7.67 -2.10
C GLY A 25 1.02 7.15 -3.53
N PHE A 26 0.02 7.43 -4.38
CA PHE A 26 0.08 7.09 -5.80
C PHE A 26 1.15 7.88 -6.57
N VAL A 27 1.25 9.20 -6.36
CA VAL A 27 2.28 10.03 -7.01
C VAL A 27 3.68 9.57 -6.61
N VAL A 28 3.92 9.29 -5.34
CA VAL A 28 5.21 8.77 -4.85
C VAL A 28 5.50 7.40 -5.48
N SER A 29 4.49 6.53 -5.58
CA SER A 29 4.61 5.22 -6.23
C SER A 29 5.08 5.33 -7.70
N VAL A 30 4.55 6.29 -8.44
CA VAL A 30 4.92 6.51 -9.85
C VAL A 30 6.29 7.16 -9.96
N LEU A 31 6.51 8.29 -9.29
CA LEU A 31 7.70 9.10 -9.48
C LEU A 31 8.95 8.49 -8.83
N ALA A 32 8.83 8.02 -7.60
CA ALA A 32 9.97 7.43 -6.89
C ALA A 32 10.06 5.91 -7.13
N GLY A 33 8.91 5.22 -7.25
CA GLY A 33 8.89 3.76 -7.37
C GLY A 33 9.23 3.20 -8.75
N SER A 34 9.04 3.95 -9.84
CA SER A 34 9.18 3.42 -11.21
C SER A 34 10.60 2.95 -11.55
N GLY A 35 11.61 3.73 -11.16
CA GLY A 35 13.01 3.35 -11.36
C GLY A 35 13.38 2.07 -10.60
N PHE A 36 13.06 2.01 -9.31
CA PHE A 36 13.34 0.82 -8.49
C PHE A 36 12.55 -0.41 -8.95
N LEU A 37 11.31 -0.24 -9.41
CA LEU A 37 10.52 -1.33 -9.96
C LEU A 37 11.15 -1.88 -11.24
N LEU A 38 11.67 -1.01 -12.12
CA LEU A 38 12.35 -1.43 -13.33
C LEU A 38 13.63 -2.22 -13.01
N THR A 39 14.45 -1.71 -12.08
CA THR A 39 15.65 -2.43 -11.58
C THR A 39 15.28 -3.78 -11.01
N LEU A 40 14.23 -3.87 -10.17
CA LEU A 40 13.76 -5.15 -9.64
C LEU A 40 13.37 -6.11 -10.76
N VAL A 41 12.52 -5.68 -11.68
CA VAL A 41 11.96 -6.57 -12.72
C VAL A 41 13.05 -7.05 -13.68
N ARG A 42 13.98 -6.17 -14.06
CA ARG A 42 15.03 -6.44 -15.04
C ARG A 42 16.26 -7.10 -14.42
N ASP A 43 16.80 -6.49 -13.37
CA ASP A 43 18.12 -6.81 -12.83
C ASP A 43 18.04 -7.83 -11.69
N ASP A 44 16.98 -7.80 -10.87
CA ASP A 44 16.84 -8.73 -9.74
C ASP A 44 15.98 -9.96 -10.06
N LEU A 45 14.94 -9.82 -10.90
CA LEU A 45 13.99 -10.89 -11.24
C LEU A 45 14.22 -11.48 -12.62
N HIS A 46 15.03 -10.82 -13.45
CA HIS A 46 15.30 -11.20 -14.83
C HIS A 46 14.03 -11.55 -15.64
N PHE A 47 12.97 -10.76 -15.44
CA PHE A 47 11.71 -10.95 -16.13
C PHE A 47 11.89 -10.64 -17.63
N GLN A 48 11.43 -11.55 -18.49
CA GLN A 48 11.65 -11.49 -19.95
C GLN A 48 13.14 -11.51 -20.34
N CYS A 49 13.96 -12.23 -19.57
CA CYS A 49 15.34 -12.52 -19.93
C CYS A 49 15.51 -14.00 -20.26
N SER A 50 16.41 -14.31 -21.18
CA SER A 50 16.82 -15.69 -21.48
C SER A 50 18.02 -16.05 -20.61
N PHE A 51 17.96 -17.21 -19.95
CA PHE A 51 19.09 -17.74 -19.19
C PHE A 51 20.02 -18.55 -20.11
N LEU A 52 21.30 -18.18 -20.13
CA LEU A 52 22.30 -18.82 -20.98
C LEU A 52 22.86 -20.09 -20.30
N GLN A 53 22.56 -21.26 -20.86
CA GLN A 53 23.04 -22.55 -20.36
C GLN A 53 24.45 -22.91 -20.85
N MET A 54 25.07 -23.91 -20.22
CA MET A 54 26.38 -24.45 -20.62
C MET A 54 26.43 -24.75 -22.13
N GLY A 55 27.38 -24.12 -22.83
CA GLY A 55 27.53 -24.21 -24.29
C GLY A 55 27.16 -22.94 -25.07
N SER A 56 26.62 -21.92 -24.40
CA SER A 56 26.43 -20.57 -24.97
C SER A 56 27.68 -19.69 -24.88
N ASP A 57 27.67 -18.53 -25.56
CA ASP A 57 28.77 -17.56 -25.56
C ASP A 57 29.13 -17.01 -24.16
N ASP A 58 28.18 -16.99 -23.21
CA ASP A 58 28.41 -16.60 -21.80
C ASP A 58 27.51 -17.39 -20.83
N PRO A 59 27.90 -18.62 -20.43
CA PRO A 59 27.04 -19.50 -19.64
C PRO A 59 26.87 -19.00 -18.20
N GLY A 60 25.64 -19.00 -17.72
CA GLY A 60 25.27 -18.55 -16.38
C GLY A 60 24.81 -17.09 -16.28
N SER A 61 24.78 -16.36 -17.40
CA SER A 61 24.27 -14.98 -17.44
C SER A 61 22.85 -14.89 -18.00
N PHE A 62 22.22 -13.72 -17.79
CA PHE A 62 20.89 -13.40 -18.28
C PHE A 62 20.98 -12.36 -19.40
N TYR A 63 20.35 -12.66 -20.55
CA TYR A 63 20.19 -11.71 -21.64
C TYR A 63 18.76 -11.18 -21.66
N CYS A 64 18.60 -9.91 -21.34
CA CYS A 64 17.29 -9.27 -21.15
C CYS A 64 16.83 -8.49 -22.38
N ALA A 65 15.51 -8.35 -22.52
CA ALA A 65 14.91 -7.49 -23.53
C ALA A 65 15.35 -6.02 -23.38
N ASP A 66 15.28 -5.27 -24.47
CA ASP A 66 15.48 -3.81 -24.45
C ASP A 66 14.45 -3.13 -23.54
N GLY A 67 14.79 -1.92 -23.05
CA GLY A 67 13.96 -1.15 -22.11
C GLY A 67 12.49 -0.97 -22.54
N ILE A 68 12.21 -0.99 -23.84
CA ILE A 68 10.85 -0.91 -24.40
C ILE A 68 9.97 -2.10 -23.96
N GLY A 69 10.55 -3.30 -23.80
CA GLY A 69 9.83 -4.49 -23.35
C GLY A 69 9.21 -4.33 -21.96
N TYR A 70 9.78 -3.47 -21.12
CA TYR A 70 9.32 -3.24 -19.75
C TYR A 70 8.22 -2.17 -19.63
N ILE A 71 7.90 -1.44 -20.72
CA ILE A 71 6.80 -0.48 -20.74
C ILE A 71 5.47 -1.18 -20.42
N GLY A 72 5.26 -2.38 -20.96
CA GLY A 72 4.06 -3.18 -20.69
C GLY A 72 3.91 -3.54 -19.21
N VAL A 73 5.02 -3.86 -18.54
CA VAL A 73 5.03 -4.16 -17.09
C VAL A 73 4.64 -2.93 -16.29
N GLY A 74 5.28 -1.79 -16.57
CA GLY A 74 4.94 -0.53 -15.91
C GLY A 74 3.46 -0.14 -16.11
N ALA A 75 2.98 -0.20 -17.36
CA ALA A 75 1.59 0.11 -17.69
C ALA A 75 0.60 -0.82 -16.97
N ALA A 76 0.87 -2.13 -16.90
CA ALA A 76 0.02 -3.08 -16.19
C ALA A 76 0.01 -2.81 -14.68
N THR A 77 1.19 -2.64 -14.06
CA THR A 77 1.31 -2.39 -12.62
C THR A 77 0.62 -1.09 -12.21
N TYR A 78 0.91 0.03 -12.90
CA TYR A 78 0.31 1.31 -12.57
C TYR A 78 -1.15 1.41 -12.99
N GLY A 79 -1.57 0.67 -14.03
CA GLY A 79 -2.99 0.51 -14.36
C GLY A 79 -3.77 -0.12 -13.21
N VAL A 80 -3.27 -1.22 -12.64
CA VAL A 80 -3.89 -1.87 -11.48
C VAL A 80 -3.87 -0.95 -10.26
N TYR A 81 -2.76 -0.25 -9.98
CA TYR A 81 -2.70 0.71 -8.87
C TYR A 81 -3.66 1.90 -9.07
N GLY A 82 -3.86 2.35 -10.31
CA GLY A 82 -4.86 3.35 -10.66
C GLY A 82 -6.28 2.88 -10.36
N VAL A 83 -6.61 1.63 -10.71
CA VAL A 83 -7.91 1.03 -10.36
C VAL A 83 -8.10 0.94 -8.85
N ILE A 84 -7.09 0.49 -8.10
CA ILE A 84 -7.11 0.44 -6.63
C ILE A 84 -7.34 1.85 -6.05
N LEU A 85 -6.65 2.87 -6.58
CA LEU A 85 -6.82 4.26 -6.18
C LEU A 85 -8.25 4.74 -6.42
N LEU A 86 -8.84 4.45 -7.59
CA LEU A 86 -10.23 4.82 -7.89
C LEU A 86 -11.23 4.18 -6.93
N ILE A 87 -11.03 2.90 -6.59
CA ILE A 87 -11.85 2.20 -5.59
C ILE A 87 -11.69 2.87 -4.21
N ALA A 88 -10.45 3.18 -3.81
CA ALA A 88 -10.17 3.84 -2.54
C ALA A 88 -10.81 5.24 -2.47
N LEU A 89 -10.71 6.03 -3.54
CA LEU A 89 -11.33 7.34 -3.64
C LEU A 89 -12.86 7.23 -3.54
N ALA A 90 -13.48 6.30 -4.27
CA ALA A 90 -14.92 6.06 -4.19
C ALA A 90 -15.35 5.74 -2.75
N VAL A 91 -14.60 4.90 -2.04
CA VAL A 91 -14.85 4.59 -0.63
C VAL A 91 -14.67 5.84 0.26
N ALA A 92 -13.65 6.67 0.00
CA ALA A 92 -13.40 7.89 0.78
C ALA A 92 -14.52 8.93 0.60
N THR A 93 -15.07 9.05 -0.61
CA THR A 93 -16.12 10.02 -0.96
C THR A 93 -17.53 9.52 -0.69
N ALA A 94 -17.74 8.20 -0.60
CA ALA A 94 -19.04 7.61 -0.31
C ALA A 94 -19.69 8.19 0.96
N ASP A 95 -21.01 8.07 1.03
CA ASP A 95 -21.79 8.52 2.18
C ASP A 95 -21.22 7.98 3.48
N PRO A 96 -21.34 8.76 4.58
CA PRO A 96 -20.72 8.40 5.84
C PRO A 96 -21.35 7.11 6.39
N GLN A 97 -20.75 5.97 6.04
CA GLN A 97 -20.90 4.75 6.81
C GLN A 97 -20.29 4.96 8.20
N ARG A 98 -20.65 4.12 9.18
CA ARG A 98 -20.01 4.13 10.51
C ARG A 98 -18.50 4.20 10.32
N ALA A 99 -17.86 5.24 10.84
CA ALA A 99 -16.46 5.58 10.54
C ALA A 99 -15.47 4.41 10.77
N GLY A 100 -15.77 3.52 11.72
CA GLY A 100 -15.00 2.28 11.93
C GLY A 100 -15.04 1.29 10.76
N THR A 101 -16.15 1.18 10.02
CA THR A 101 -16.28 0.31 8.85
C THR A 101 -15.48 0.87 7.68
N GLN A 102 -15.58 2.18 7.43
CA GLN A 102 -14.85 2.84 6.34
C GLN A 102 -13.33 2.74 6.54
N SER A 103 -12.85 2.94 7.78
CA SER A 103 -11.44 2.76 8.14
C SER A 103 -10.96 1.32 7.92
N ARG A 104 -11.74 0.32 8.34
CA ARG A 104 -11.40 -1.11 8.13
C ARG A 104 -11.37 -1.49 6.67
N LEU A 105 -12.32 -0.99 5.88
CA LEU A 105 -12.38 -1.26 4.45
C LEU A 105 -11.18 -0.62 3.73
N MET A 106 -10.81 0.61 4.09
CA MET A 106 -9.62 1.27 3.56
C MET A 106 -8.34 0.53 3.92
N ALA A 107 -8.23 0.02 5.15
CA ALA A 107 -7.11 -0.83 5.56
C ALA A 107 -7.08 -2.15 4.77
N GLY A 108 -8.23 -2.74 4.47
CA GLY A 108 -8.32 -3.89 3.56
C GLY A 108 -7.82 -3.57 2.15
N ILE A 109 -8.22 -2.42 1.59
CA ILE A 109 -7.75 -1.96 0.27
C ILE A 109 -6.24 -1.78 0.25
N SER A 110 -5.63 -1.33 1.35
CA SER A 110 -4.18 -1.16 1.46
C SER A 110 -3.37 -2.44 1.27
N ILE A 111 -3.99 -3.61 1.39
CA ILE A 111 -3.34 -4.91 1.17
C ILE A 111 -3.19 -5.22 -0.33
N LEU A 112 -4.09 -4.70 -1.18
CA LEU A 112 -4.14 -5.04 -2.60
C LEU A 112 -2.86 -4.74 -3.38
N PRO A 113 -2.18 -3.59 -3.20
CA PRO A 113 -0.90 -3.33 -3.88
C PRO A 113 0.19 -4.33 -3.49
N ILE A 114 0.24 -4.75 -2.22
CA ILE A 114 1.19 -5.74 -1.71
C ILE A 114 0.88 -7.14 -2.25
N ALA A 115 -0.40 -7.51 -2.30
CA ALA A 115 -0.84 -8.77 -2.87
C ALA A 115 -0.48 -8.86 -4.36
N MET A 116 -0.72 -7.78 -5.11
CA MET A 116 -0.33 -7.68 -6.52
C MET A 116 1.19 -7.79 -6.69
N PHE A 117 1.97 -7.05 -5.90
CA PHE A 117 3.43 -7.12 -5.92
C PHE A 117 3.94 -8.55 -5.64
N SER A 118 3.39 -9.20 -4.62
CA SER A 118 3.76 -10.57 -4.25
C SER A 118 3.41 -11.57 -5.36
N TRP A 119 2.23 -11.42 -5.96
CA TRP A 119 1.79 -12.23 -7.10
C TRP A 119 2.70 -12.02 -8.32
N SER A 120 3.05 -10.77 -8.65
CA SER A 120 3.94 -10.43 -9.75
C SER A 120 5.33 -11.04 -9.57
N ASN A 121 5.90 -10.98 -8.36
CA ASN A 121 7.20 -11.59 -8.08
C ASN A 121 7.14 -13.12 -8.19
N TRP A 122 6.07 -13.74 -7.67
CA TRP A 122 5.84 -15.17 -7.83
C TRP A 122 5.73 -15.57 -9.30
N TYR A 123 4.96 -14.82 -10.09
CA TYR A 123 4.80 -15.06 -11.52
C TYR A 123 6.13 -14.88 -12.28
N ALA A 124 6.91 -13.85 -11.93
CA ALA A 124 8.19 -13.57 -12.56
C ALA A 124 9.23 -14.68 -12.34
N THR A 125 9.22 -15.26 -11.14
CA THR A 125 10.20 -16.26 -10.67
C THR A 125 9.76 -17.70 -10.92
N SER A 126 8.54 -17.89 -11.42
CA SER A 126 8.01 -19.21 -11.77
C SER A 126 8.74 -19.76 -13.02
N PRO A 127 9.09 -21.06 -13.04
CA PRO A 127 9.78 -21.67 -14.17
C PRO A 127 8.98 -21.52 -15.47
N ARG A 128 9.63 -21.00 -16.51
CA ARG A 128 9.04 -20.87 -17.86
C ARG A 128 9.83 -21.74 -18.84
N PRO A 129 9.17 -22.67 -19.55
CA PRO A 129 9.85 -23.60 -20.47
C PRO A 129 10.66 -22.92 -21.57
N LEU A 130 10.24 -21.73 -22.00
CA LEU A 130 10.83 -20.99 -23.12
C LEU A 130 12.14 -20.26 -22.73
N ASP A 131 12.30 -19.89 -21.45
CA ASP A 131 13.32 -18.94 -21.02
C ASP A 131 14.52 -19.62 -20.35
N GLN A 132 14.49 -20.96 -20.26
CA GLN A 132 15.48 -21.80 -19.56
C GLN A 132 15.78 -21.35 -18.12
N ALA A 133 14.83 -20.64 -17.50
CA ALA A 133 15.01 -19.95 -16.23
C ALA A 133 15.38 -20.92 -15.10
N PRO A 134 16.24 -20.49 -14.15
CA PRO A 134 16.59 -21.31 -13.01
C PRO A 134 15.37 -21.60 -12.13
N GLY A 135 15.43 -22.72 -11.40
CA GLY A 135 14.36 -23.14 -10.50
C GLY A 135 14.11 -22.15 -9.35
N VAL A 136 12.95 -22.29 -8.71
CA VAL A 136 12.45 -21.39 -7.64
C VAL A 136 13.45 -21.10 -6.52
N ASN A 137 14.36 -22.05 -6.22
CA ASN A 137 15.38 -21.89 -5.17
C ASN A 137 16.39 -20.77 -5.44
N TYR A 138 16.63 -20.43 -6.71
CA TYR A 138 17.50 -19.31 -7.09
C TYR A 138 16.99 -17.98 -6.52
N TRP A 139 15.67 -17.82 -6.45
CA TRP A 139 15.00 -16.58 -6.05
C TRP A 139 14.73 -16.49 -4.54
N VAL A 140 14.99 -17.56 -3.78
CA VAL A 140 14.73 -17.59 -2.34
C VAL A 140 15.62 -16.58 -1.61
N GLN A 141 16.92 -16.53 -1.92
CA GLN A 141 17.83 -15.60 -1.25
C GLN A 141 17.43 -14.13 -1.42
N PRO A 142 17.14 -13.62 -2.64
CA PRO A 142 16.77 -12.21 -2.80
C PRO A 142 15.38 -11.87 -2.28
N LEU A 143 14.40 -12.78 -2.34
CA LEU A 143 13.00 -12.42 -2.08
C LEU A 143 12.46 -12.84 -0.70
N LEU A 144 13.05 -13.83 -0.04
CA LEU A 144 12.48 -14.40 1.19
C LEU A 144 12.31 -13.34 2.29
N ALA A 145 13.34 -12.51 2.51
CA ALA A 145 13.32 -11.52 3.58
C ALA A 145 12.20 -10.48 3.37
N VAL A 146 12.10 -9.91 2.17
CA VAL A 146 11.03 -8.94 1.86
C VAL A 146 9.65 -9.59 1.93
N THR A 147 9.49 -10.82 1.41
CA THR A 147 8.21 -11.52 1.46
C THR A 147 7.74 -11.75 2.90
N VAL A 148 8.63 -12.17 3.80
CA VAL A 148 8.30 -12.36 5.22
C VAL A 148 7.88 -11.04 5.87
N VAL A 149 8.60 -9.96 5.61
CA VAL A 149 8.27 -8.64 6.19
C VAL A 149 6.93 -8.12 5.66
N LEU A 150 6.68 -8.21 4.35
CA LEU A 150 5.41 -7.77 3.75
C LEU A 150 4.23 -8.63 4.22
N ALA A 151 4.41 -9.95 4.33
CA ALA A 151 3.38 -10.84 4.86
C ALA A 151 3.07 -10.52 6.34
N THR A 152 4.10 -10.24 7.13
CA THR A 152 3.93 -9.82 8.54
C THR A 152 3.16 -8.51 8.62
N ALA A 153 3.46 -7.53 7.76
CA ALA A 153 2.72 -6.27 7.70
C ALA A 153 1.23 -6.50 7.36
N VAL A 154 0.93 -7.37 6.39
CA VAL A 154 -0.45 -7.74 6.04
C VAL A 154 -1.18 -8.38 7.22
N ILE A 155 -0.54 -9.30 7.94
CA ILE A 155 -1.11 -9.92 9.15
C ILE A 155 -1.38 -8.85 10.22
N VAL A 156 -0.48 -7.90 10.42
CA VAL A 156 -0.67 -6.78 11.36
C VAL A 156 -1.86 -5.90 10.95
N ILE A 157 -2.03 -5.61 9.66
CA ILE A 157 -3.18 -4.82 9.16
C ILE A 157 -4.50 -5.56 9.44
N LEU A 158 -4.56 -6.86 9.12
CA LEU A 158 -5.75 -7.68 9.32
C LEU A 158 -6.10 -7.79 10.82
N THR A 159 -5.12 -8.11 11.66
CA THR A 159 -5.32 -8.23 13.11
C THR A 159 -5.73 -6.90 13.73
N ALA A 160 -5.13 -5.77 13.32
CA ALA A 160 -5.52 -4.43 13.76
C ALA A 160 -6.96 -4.08 13.33
N GLY A 161 -7.36 -4.49 12.12
CA GLY A 161 -8.72 -4.30 11.60
C GLY A 161 -9.79 -5.01 12.44
N LEU A 162 -9.46 -6.17 13.03
CA LEU A 162 -10.37 -6.93 13.90
C LEU A 162 -10.58 -6.27 15.27
N LEU A 163 -9.70 -5.36 15.69
CA LEU A 163 -9.82 -4.68 16.97
C LEU A 163 -10.99 -3.68 16.97
N SER A 164 -11.76 -3.67 18.06
CA SER A 164 -12.87 -2.74 18.25
C SER A 164 -12.42 -1.36 18.75
N ARG A 165 -11.26 -1.27 19.42
CA ARG A 165 -10.76 -0.02 19.99
C ARG A 165 -9.90 0.75 18.98
N PRO A 166 -10.25 2.01 18.64
CA PRO A 166 -9.59 2.78 17.58
C PRO A 166 -8.11 3.07 17.88
N ARG A 167 -7.74 3.25 19.15
CA ARG A 167 -6.35 3.47 19.57
C ARG A 167 -5.44 2.30 19.21
N PHE A 168 -5.84 1.06 19.52
CA PHE A 168 -5.04 -0.13 19.22
C PHE A 168 -5.01 -0.43 17.73
N ARG A 169 -6.13 -0.21 17.02
CA ARG A 169 -6.17 -0.31 15.56
C ARG A 169 -5.19 0.66 14.89
N THR A 170 -5.21 1.93 15.30
CA THR A 170 -4.28 2.96 14.79
C THR A 170 -2.82 2.58 15.06
N ALA A 171 -2.51 2.10 16.26
CA ALA A 171 -1.16 1.63 16.59
C ALA A 171 -0.73 0.47 15.68
N GLY A 172 -1.63 -0.48 15.39
CA GLY A 172 -1.38 -1.58 14.45
C GLY A 172 -1.12 -1.09 13.02
N TYR A 173 -1.90 -0.14 12.51
CA TYR A 173 -1.65 0.45 11.19
C TYR A 173 -0.30 1.18 11.12
N ILE A 174 0.09 1.89 12.19
CA ILE A 174 1.42 2.52 12.27
C ILE A 174 2.52 1.45 12.25
N ALA A 175 2.38 0.38 13.02
CA ALA A 175 3.33 -0.73 13.01
C ALA A 175 3.46 -1.37 11.61
N ALA A 176 2.34 -1.57 10.91
CA ALA A 176 2.36 -2.07 9.53
C ALA A 176 3.08 -1.10 8.57
N MET A 177 2.87 0.21 8.69
CA MET A 177 3.61 1.20 7.89
C MET A 177 5.12 1.15 8.16
N LEU A 178 5.54 0.96 9.41
CA LEU A 178 6.96 0.79 9.74
C LEU A 178 7.54 -0.48 9.11
N LEU A 179 6.80 -1.60 9.14
CA LEU A 179 7.19 -2.84 8.47
C LEU A 179 7.30 -2.65 6.96
N PHE A 180 6.41 -1.87 6.34
CA PHE A 180 6.54 -1.53 4.92
C PHE A 180 7.79 -0.72 4.62
N VAL A 181 8.15 0.25 5.47
CA VAL A 181 9.41 1.00 5.33
C VAL A 181 10.61 0.05 5.40
N VAL A 182 10.63 -0.88 6.36
CA VAL A 182 11.67 -1.92 6.43
C VAL A 182 11.69 -2.77 5.15
N GLY A 183 10.52 -3.14 4.62
CA GLY A 183 10.41 -3.88 3.36
C GLY A 183 11.07 -3.17 2.18
N VAL A 184 10.90 -1.84 2.06
CA VAL A 184 11.56 -1.03 1.02
C VAL A 184 13.08 -1.02 1.16
N PHE A 185 13.61 -0.97 2.39
CA PHE A 185 15.06 -1.03 2.60
C PHE A 185 15.64 -2.40 2.23
N ILE A 186 14.88 -3.48 2.43
CA ILE A 186 15.30 -4.83 2.04
C ILE A 186 15.21 -5.01 0.51
N GLN A 187 14.08 -4.60 -0.09
CA GLN A 187 13.88 -4.66 -1.54
C GLN A 187 13.32 -3.33 -2.05
N PRO A 188 14.19 -2.41 -2.53
CA PRO A 188 13.75 -1.09 -3.01
C PRO A 188 12.68 -1.15 -4.11
N GLY A 189 12.66 -2.22 -4.91
CA GLY A 189 11.63 -2.46 -5.92
C GLY A 189 10.20 -2.57 -5.39
N SER A 190 10.00 -2.81 -4.08
CA SER A 190 8.67 -2.81 -3.47
C SER A 190 8.14 -1.40 -3.16
N LEU A 191 8.93 -0.34 -3.38
CA LEU A 191 8.56 1.04 -3.06
C LEU A 191 7.24 1.47 -3.70
N SER A 192 7.01 1.08 -4.95
CA SER A 192 5.78 1.41 -5.68
C SER A 192 4.54 0.84 -4.97
N ALA A 193 4.58 -0.44 -4.58
CA ALA A 193 3.50 -1.09 -3.85
C ALA A 193 3.30 -0.47 -2.46
N VAL A 194 4.40 -0.30 -1.73
CA VAL A 194 4.42 0.24 -0.37
C VAL A 194 3.87 1.67 -0.32
N ALA A 195 4.22 2.53 -1.29
CA ALA A 195 3.75 3.91 -1.30
C ALA A 195 2.22 4.00 -1.45
N VAL A 196 1.62 3.18 -2.32
CA VAL A 196 0.15 3.10 -2.47
C VAL A 196 -0.50 2.55 -1.19
N SER A 197 0.05 1.46 -0.65
CA SER A 197 -0.44 0.85 0.60
C SER A 197 -0.36 1.79 1.80
N CYS A 198 0.75 2.51 1.97
CA CYS A 198 0.90 3.53 3.01
C CYS A 198 -0.08 4.69 2.82
N GLY A 199 -0.29 5.17 1.59
CA GLY A 199 -1.29 6.21 1.30
C GLY A 199 -2.71 5.79 1.73
N ALA A 200 -3.06 4.53 1.49
CA ALA A 200 -4.33 3.94 1.93
C ALA A 200 -4.39 3.72 3.46
N LEU A 201 -3.30 3.31 4.12
CA LEU A 201 -3.27 3.19 5.58
C LEU A 201 -3.39 4.54 6.29
N VAL A 202 -2.72 5.57 5.77
CA VAL A 202 -2.88 6.95 6.27
C VAL A 202 -4.33 7.40 6.09
N ALA A 203 -4.95 7.11 4.95
CA ALA A 203 -6.37 7.38 4.74
C ALA A 203 -7.26 6.63 5.76
N ALA A 204 -6.95 5.36 6.05
CA ALA A 204 -7.66 4.57 7.04
C ALA A 204 -7.57 5.19 8.45
N VAL A 205 -6.40 5.70 8.84
CA VAL A 205 -6.19 6.41 10.11
C VAL A 205 -6.94 7.74 10.14
N SER A 206 -6.89 8.53 9.06
CA SER A 206 -7.61 9.81 8.98
C SER A 206 -9.12 9.62 9.09
N LEU A 207 -9.68 8.60 8.45
CA LEU A 207 -11.10 8.26 8.53
C LEU A 207 -11.51 7.75 9.91
N ASP A 208 -10.61 7.09 10.65
CA ASP A 208 -10.87 6.61 12.01
C ASP A 208 -11.00 7.76 13.03
N ARG A 209 -10.28 8.87 12.81
CA ARG A 209 -10.33 10.08 13.66
C ARG A 209 -11.67 10.82 13.64
N ARG A 210 -12.64 10.41 12.82
CA ARG A 210 -14.01 10.95 12.86
C ARG A 210 -14.79 10.54 14.12
N VAL A 211 -14.40 9.46 14.78
CA VAL A 211 -15.17 8.85 15.88
C VAL A 211 -15.18 9.64 17.22
N PRO A 212 -14.17 10.46 17.61
CA PRO A 212 -14.17 11.04 18.96
C PRO A 212 -15.02 12.30 19.18
N ASN A 213 -15.30 13.12 18.15
CA ASN A 213 -15.77 14.50 18.39
C ASN A 213 -17.28 14.75 18.18
N GLU A 214 -18.05 13.80 17.64
CA GLU A 214 -19.49 14.00 17.36
C GLU A 214 -20.44 13.33 18.38
N VAL A 215 -19.93 12.52 19.31
CA VAL A 215 -20.79 11.74 20.23
C VAL A 215 -21.04 12.44 21.57
N GLU A 216 -20.28 13.49 21.91
CA GLU A 216 -20.50 14.25 23.14
C GLU A 216 -21.36 15.50 22.85
N SER A 217 -22.56 15.27 22.32
CA SER A 217 -23.62 16.27 22.46
C SER A 217 -24.08 16.18 23.92
N PRO A 218 -23.89 17.21 24.75
CA PRO A 218 -24.44 17.20 26.10
C PRO A 218 -25.94 17.00 25.97
N ALA A 219 -26.45 15.92 26.54
CA ALA A 219 -27.87 15.69 26.66
C ALA A 219 -28.45 16.90 27.39
N VAL A 220 -29.05 17.83 26.64
CA VAL A 220 -29.81 18.93 27.22
C VAL A 220 -30.97 18.26 27.95
N PRO A 221 -31.03 18.30 29.29
CA PRO A 221 -32.21 17.81 29.98
C PRO A 221 -33.35 18.74 29.58
N SER A 222 -34.29 18.22 28.79
CA SER A 222 -35.55 18.92 28.55
C SER A 222 -36.23 19.08 29.90
N ALA A 223 -36.15 20.29 30.44
CA ALA A 223 -36.89 20.69 31.61
C ALA A 223 -38.38 20.48 31.29
N ARG A 224 -38.95 19.50 31.98
CA ARG A 224 -40.38 19.22 32.03
C ARG A 224 -41.04 20.38 32.78
N GLU A 225 -41.37 21.44 32.06
CA GLU A 225 -42.15 22.56 32.60
C GLU A 225 -43.61 22.14 32.65
N ASN A 226 -43.99 21.56 33.79
CA ASN A 226 -45.38 21.50 34.21
C ASN A 226 -45.73 22.84 34.87
N ARG A 227 -46.49 23.69 34.18
CA ARG A 227 -47.56 24.49 34.81
C ARG A 227 -48.50 25.09 33.78
#